data_AF-A0A7W8S1H7-F1
#
_entry.id   AF-A0A7W8S1H7-F1
#
_cell.length_a   1.000
_cell.length_b   1.000
_cell.length_c   1.000
_cell.angle_alpha   90.00
_cell.angle_beta   90.00
_cell.angle_gamma   90.00
#
_symmetry.space_group_name_H-M   'P 1'
#
loop_
_entity.id
_entity.type
_entity.pdbx_description
1 polymer ?
#
loop_
_entity_poly.entity_id
_entity_poly.type
_entity_poly.pdbx_seq_one_letter_code
_entity_poly.pdbx_strand_id
1 'polypeptide(L)' 'MQGDPQRNIAPCAAGHGQLDRKDAAPWLGGQSAAYLAAQLQAFASGARRNDINEQMRNVARQMTPEEIDAVARYYAAMQ' A
#
# COMPACT_ATOMS: atom_id res chain seq x y z
N MET A 1 -3.21 9.42 4.10
CA MET A 1 -1.86 9.39 3.50
C MET A 1 -0.72 9.52 4.51
N GLN A 2 -0.94 10.09 5.70
CA GLN A 2 0.11 10.30 6.72
C GLN A 2 0.41 9.06 7.58
N GLY A 3 -0.15 7.89 7.25
CA GLY A 3 -0.10 6.69 8.10
C GLY A 3 -1.03 6.80 9.32
N ASP A 4 -0.90 5.84 10.23
CA ASP A 4 -1.55 5.80 11.53
C ASP A 4 -0.56 5.25 12.57
N PRO A 5 0.11 6.13 13.34
CA PRO A 5 1.09 5.71 14.35
C PRO A 5 0.50 4.89 15.49
N GLN A 6 -0.79 5.07 15.82
CA GLN A 6 -1.43 4.32 16.91
C GLN A 6 -1.62 2.84 16.54
N ARG A 7 -1.78 2.57 15.25
CA ARG A 7 -1.81 1.22 14.67
C ARG A 7 -0.49 0.81 14.02
N ASN A 8 0.63 1.48 14.30
CA ASN A 8 1.92 1.18 13.67
C ASN A 8 1.86 1.08 12.12
N ILE A 9 0.99 1.87 11.48
CA ILE A 9 0.87 1.93 10.03
C ILE A 9 1.72 3.10 9.55
N ALA A 10 2.85 2.79 8.92
CA ALA A 10 3.68 3.82 8.31
C ALA A 10 2.94 4.52 7.15
N PRO A 11 3.21 5.81 6.89
CA PRO A 11 2.74 6.47 5.67
C PRO A 11 3.19 5.70 4.43
N CYS A 12 2.28 5.49 3.47
CA CYS A 12 2.57 4.75 2.24
C CYS A 12 3.78 5.33 1.48
N ALA A 13 3.91 6.66 1.46
CA ALA A 13 5.04 7.38 0.86
C ALA A 13 6.41 7.05 1.48
N ALA A 14 6.47 6.63 2.76
CA ALA A 14 7.73 6.28 3.41
C ALA A 14 8.38 5.04 2.76
N GLY A 15 7.55 4.07 2.37
CA GLY A 15 7.99 2.85 1.68
C GLY A 15 8.08 3.00 0.16
N HIS A 16 7.15 3.73 -0.45
CA HIS A 16 6.96 3.74 -1.92
C HIS A 16 7.55 4.95 -2.64
N GLY A 17 8.11 5.92 -1.92
CA GLY A 17 8.59 7.18 -2.50
C GLY A 17 7.43 8.12 -2.87
N GLN A 18 7.77 9.38 -3.13
CA GLN A 18 6.81 10.40 -3.58
C GLN A 18 6.98 10.78 -5.05
N LEU A 19 8.16 10.55 -5.64
CA LEU A 19 8.47 10.82 -7.06
C LEU A 19 9.54 9.87 -7.62
N ASP A 20 10.24 9.13 -6.76
CA ASP A 20 11.33 8.22 -7.08
C ASP A 20 10.90 6.76 -6.86
N ARG A 21 11.11 5.91 -7.87
CA ARG A 21 11.00 4.46 -7.69
C ARG A 21 12.09 4.02 -6.73
N LYS A 22 11.73 3.47 -5.57
CA LYS A 22 12.68 2.72 -4.76
C LYS A 22 12.85 1.34 -5.38
N ASP A 23 14.07 0.87 -5.60
CA ASP A 23 14.33 -0.43 -6.26
C ASP A 23 13.60 -1.61 -5.62
N ALA A 24 13.32 -1.50 -4.32
CA ALA A 24 12.63 -2.51 -3.51
C ALA A 24 11.10 -2.32 -3.40
N ALA A 25 10.55 -1.16 -3.79
CA ALA A 25 9.13 -0.84 -3.63
C ALA A 25 8.57 -0.15 -4.89
N PRO A 26 7.53 -0.70 -5.52
CA PRO A 26 7.02 -0.17 -6.76
C PRO A 26 6.37 1.20 -6.56
N TRP A 27 6.43 2.02 -7.61
CA TRP A 27 5.64 3.24 -7.73
C TRP A 27 4.13 2.92 -7.74
N LEU A 28 3.35 3.68 -6.96
CA LEU A 28 1.90 3.46 -6.80
C LEU A 28 1.05 4.39 -7.68
N GLY A 29 1.54 5.58 -8.01
CA GLY A 29 0.80 6.57 -8.80
C GLY A 29 0.43 6.05 -10.20
N GLY A 30 -0.78 6.34 -10.64
CA GLY A 30 -1.29 6.02 -11.98
C GLY A 30 -1.70 4.56 -12.18
N GLN A 31 -1.50 3.70 -11.19
CA GLN A 31 -1.99 2.32 -11.23
C GLN A 31 -3.50 2.27 -11.01
N SER A 32 -4.19 1.30 -11.60
CA SER A 32 -5.65 1.23 -11.44
C SER A 32 -6.07 0.98 -9.98
N ALA A 33 -7.14 1.63 -9.54
CA ALA A 33 -7.65 1.46 -8.18
C ALA A 33 -8.00 -0.01 -7.89
N ALA A 34 -8.60 -0.70 -8.86
CA ALA A 34 -8.92 -2.13 -8.74
C ALA A 34 -7.67 -2.99 -8.53
N TYR A 35 -6.58 -2.69 -9.26
CA TYR A 35 -5.31 -3.40 -9.10
C TYR A 35 -4.71 -3.14 -7.71
N LEU A 36 -4.62 -1.88 -7.28
CA LEU A 36 -4.06 -1.50 -5.98
C LEU A 36 -4.84 -2.14 -4.82
N ALA A 37 -6.18 -2.10 -4.87
CA ALA A 37 -7.03 -2.73 -3.86
C ALA A 37 -6.81 -4.25 -3.82
N ALA A 38 -6.77 -4.92 -4.98
CA ALA A 38 -6.53 -6.36 -5.06
C ALA A 38 -5.15 -6.75 -4.48
N GLN A 39 -4.10 -5.96 -4.72
CA GLN A 39 -2.79 -6.23 -4.15
C GLN A 39 -2.77 -6.07 -2.63
N LEU A 40 -3.38 -5.01 -2.10
CA LEU A 40 -3.49 -4.80 -0.65
C LEU A 40 -4.27 -5.93 0.03
N GLN A 41 -5.37 -6.38 -0.57
CA GLN A 41 -6.15 -7.54 -0.07
C GLN A 41 -5.34 -8.85 -0.12
N ALA A 42 -4.54 -9.05 -1.18
CA ALA A 42 -3.68 -10.21 -1.29
C ALA A 42 -2.56 -10.21 -0.23
N PHE A 43 -2.01 -9.04 0.11
CA PHE A 43 -1.06 -8.92 1.23
C PHE A 43 -1.74 -9.11 2.59
N ALA A 44 -2.92 -8.53 2.81
CA ALA A 44 -3.68 -8.66 4.05
C ALA A 44 -4.02 -10.12 4.36
N SER A 45 -4.49 -10.88 3.36
CA SER A 45 -4.79 -12.31 3.47
C SER A 45 -3.53 -13.21 3.49
N GLY A 46 -2.37 -12.67 3.11
CA GLY A 46 -1.13 -13.44 2.95
C GLY A 46 -1.10 -14.33 1.70
N ALA A 47 -2.01 -14.13 0.75
CA ALA A 47 -1.95 -14.74 -0.59
C ALA A 47 -0.75 -14.22 -1.41
N ARG A 48 -0.37 -12.95 -1.21
CA ARG A 48 0.83 -12.34 -1.77
C ARG A 48 1.92 -12.21 -0.70
N ARG A 49 3.13 -12.67 -1.00
CA ARG A 49 4.27 -12.75 -0.05
C ARG A 49 5.62 -12.33 -0.65
N ASN A 50 5.60 -11.62 -1.77
CA ASN A 50 6.80 -11.15 -2.46
C ASN A 50 7.30 -9.80 -1.92
N ASP A 51 7.04 -9.52 -0.65
CA ASP A 51 7.45 -8.32 0.07
C ASP A 51 8.63 -8.62 0.99
N ILE A 52 9.58 -7.70 1.03
CA ILE A 52 10.78 -7.79 1.87
C ILE A 52 10.39 -7.65 3.34
N ASN A 53 10.86 -8.56 4.19
CA ASN A 53 10.65 -8.54 5.64
C ASN A 53 9.18 -8.35 6.07
N GLU A 54 8.24 -8.88 5.29
CA GLU A 54 6.80 -8.81 5.54
C GLU A 54 6.23 -7.37 5.61
N GLN A 55 6.94 -6.37 5.07
CA GLN A 55 6.59 -4.97 5.22
C GLN A 55 5.16 -4.66 4.76
N MET A 56 4.80 -5.08 3.55
CA MET A 56 3.46 -4.82 3.02
C MET A 56 2.39 -5.68 3.68
N ARG A 57 2.73 -6.91 4.09
CA ARG A 57 1.80 -7.75 4.87
C ARG A 57 1.48 -7.14 6.23
N ASN A 58 2.47 -6.58 6.92
CA ASN A 58 2.28 -5.93 8.22
C ASN A 58 1.46 -4.64 8.13
N VAL A 59 1.61 -3.88 7.04
CA VAL A 59 0.77 -2.70 6.77
C VAL A 59 -0.66 -3.14 6.43
N ALA A 60 -0.83 -4.01 5.43
CA ALA A 60 -2.15 -4.34 4.88
C ALA A 60 -3.06 -5.07 5.88
N ARG A 61 -2.50 -5.90 6.77
CA ARG A 61 -3.28 -6.60 7.82
C ARG A 61 -3.95 -5.69 8.84
N GLN A 62 -3.48 -4.44 8.96
CA GLN A 62 -4.00 -3.47 9.93
C GLN A 62 -5.01 -2.50 9.32
N MET A 63 -5.22 -2.60 8.00
CA MET A 63 -6.15 -1.73 7.27
C MET A 63 -7.55 -2.33 7.24
N THR A 64 -8.56 -1.46 7.33
CA THR A 64 -9.95 -1.87 7.05
C THR A 64 -10.22 -1.94 5.54
N PRO A 65 -11.29 -2.62 5.10
CA PRO A 65 -11.70 -2.62 3.69
C PRO A 65 -11.89 -1.21 3.11
N GLU A 66 -12.45 -0.30 3.90
CA GLU A 66 -12.68 1.10 3.52
C GLU A 66 -11.37 1.86 3.34
N GLU A 67 -10.38 1.61 4.20
CA GLU A 67 -9.05 2.21 4.08
C GLU A 67 -8.30 1.70 2.85
N ILE A 68 -8.45 0.41 2.53
CA ILE A 68 -7.87 -0.17 1.31
C ILE A 68 -8.45 0.49 0.07
N ASP A 69 -9.78 0.64 -0.01
CA ASP A 69 -10.45 1.31 -1.13
C ASP A 69 -10.05 2.80 -1.23
N ALA A 70 -10.00 3.50 -0.09
CA ALA A 70 -9.61 4.91 -0.06
C ALA A 70 -8.16 5.13 -0.55
N VAL A 71 -7.20 4.31 -0.08
CA VAL A 71 -5.80 4.40 -0.52
C VAL A 71 -5.65 4.05 -1.99
N ALA A 72 -6.36 3.02 -2.46
CA ALA A 72 -6.32 2.59 -3.86
C ALA A 72 -6.84 3.69 -4.80
N ARG A 73 -7.97 4.33 -4.46
CA ARG A 73 -8.51 5.45 -5.26
C ARG A 73 -7.59 6.66 -5.27
N TYR A 74 -7.01 6.98 -4.12
CA TYR A 74 -6.09 8.11 -4.00
C TYR A 74 -4.87 7.96 -4.92
N TYR A 75 -4.19 6.82 -4.87
CA TYR A 75 -3.00 6.58 -5.69
C TYR A 75 -3.33 6.39 -7.18
N ALA A 76 -4.51 5.86 -7.51
CA ALA A 76 -4.96 5.77 -8.89
C ALA A 76 -5.20 7.15 -9.53
N ALA A 77 -5.59 8.15 -8.74
CA ALA A 77 -5.79 9.52 -9.21
C ALA A 77 -4.48 10.32 -9.32
N MET A 78 -3.38 9.84 -8.72
CA MET A 78 -2.08 10.49 -8.75
C MET A 78 -1.39 10.22 -10.09
N GLN A 79 -0.99 11.27 -10.80
CA GLN A 79 -0.22 11.20 -12.06
C GLN A 79 1.25 11.50 -11.82
#